data_AF-A0A0K1JS75-F1
#
_entry.id   AF-A0A0K1JS75-F1
#
_cell.length_a   1.000
_cell.length_b   1.000
_cell.length_c   1.000
_cell.angle_alpha   90.00
_cell.angle_beta   90.00
_cell.angle_gamma   90.00
#
_symmetry.space_group_name_H-M   'P 1'
#
loop_
_entity.id
_entity.type
_entity.pdbx_description
1 polymer ?
#
loop_
_entity_poly.entity_id
_entity_poly.type
_entity_poly.pdbx_seq_one_letter_code
_entity_poly.pdbx_strand_id
1 'polypeptide(L)'
;MTLQFAYWVPSVSGGIVKSNGSRKADWSFEANKRYIQAAENAGFKYAFFLSRFFSEDGGENQLEALALAASLAPVTRNIRLVTQVLSGLWHPGVVAKALSTLDHISSGRAGINLASGSSRLRRRRIK
;
A
#
# COMPACT_ATOMS: atom_id res chain seq x y z
N MET A 1 27.06 -4.57 6.92
CA MET A 1 25.74 -4.28 6.31
C MET A 1 24.70 -4.24 7.40
N THR A 2 23.93 -3.15 7.53
CA THR A 2 22.93 -3.01 8.60
C THR A 2 21.58 -3.57 8.15
N LEU A 3 20.94 -4.40 8.96
CA LEU A 3 19.63 -4.96 8.67
C LEU A 3 18.57 -3.86 8.63
N GLN A 4 17.65 -3.92 7.66
CA GLN A 4 16.56 -2.96 7.51
C GLN A 4 15.22 -3.70 7.46
N PHE A 5 14.19 -3.06 8.04
CA PHE A 5 12.85 -3.63 8.12
C PHE A 5 11.84 -2.83 7.31
N ALA A 6 10.88 -3.54 6.75
CA ALA A 6 9.70 -3.02 6.09
C ALA A 6 8.46 -3.65 6.73
N TYR A 7 7.35 -2.91 6.79
CA TYR A 7 6.08 -3.48 7.23
C TYR A 7 5.03 -3.32 6.13
N TRP A 8 4.05 -4.21 6.16
CA TRP A 8 2.90 -4.20 5.27
C TRP A 8 1.81 -3.30 5.85
N VAL A 9 1.41 -2.30 5.07
CA VAL A 9 0.34 -1.37 5.44
C VAL A 9 -1.00 -2.09 5.39
N PRO A 10 -1.77 -2.16 6.49
CA PRO A 10 -3.06 -2.84 6.53
C PRO A 10 -4.16 -1.95 5.92
N SER A 11 -4.13 -1.80 4.60
CA SER A 11 -5.11 -1.03 3.83
C SER A 11 -6.39 -1.80 3.50
N VAL A 12 -6.55 -3.02 4.03
CA VAL A 12 -7.66 -3.95 3.75
C VAL A 12 -8.33 -4.38 5.05
N SER A 13 -9.67 -4.32 5.08
CA SER A 13 -10.45 -4.71 6.25
C SER A 13 -10.18 -6.16 6.66
N GLY A 14 -9.94 -6.37 7.96
CA GLY A 14 -9.64 -7.70 8.48
C GLY A 14 -8.19 -8.15 8.25
N GLY A 15 -7.36 -7.31 7.63
CA GLY A 15 -5.94 -7.53 7.45
C GLY A 15 -5.62 -8.71 6.54
N ILE A 16 -4.43 -9.29 6.71
CA ILE A 16 -3.94 -10.45 5.95
C ILE A 16 -4.20 -11.79 6.65
N VAL A 17 -4.92 -11.78 7.77
CA VAL A 17 -5.18 -12.99 8.57
C VAL A 17 -6.41 -13.70 8.01
N LYS A 18 -6.22 -14.92 7.50
CA LYS A 18 -7.33 -15.82 7.16
C LYS A 18 -7.83 -16.49 8.44
N SER A 19 -9.00 -16.06 8.90
CA SER A 19 -9.68 -16.62 10.07
C SER A 19 -11.17 -16.72 9.82
N ASN A 20 -11.80 -17.75 10.41
CA ASN A 20 -13.26 -17.93 10.47
C ASN A 20 -13.89 -17.11 11.61
N GLY A 21 -13.07 -16.56 12.52
CA GLY A 21 -13.52 -15.66 13.60
C GLY A 21 -13.54 -14.18 13.18
N SER A 22 -13.97 -13.31 14.10
CA SER A 22 -14.03 -11.86 13.84
C SER A 22 -12.63 -11.27 13.59
N ARG A 23 -12.46 -10.57 12.47
CA ARG A 23 -11.22 -9.89 12.11
C ARG A 23 -11.35 -8.41 12.49
N LYS A 24 -10.47 -7.93 13.37
CA LYS A 24 -10.54 -6.57 13.94
C LYS A 24 -9.52 -5.58 13.38
N ALA A 25 -8.74 -5.97 12.38
CA ALA A 25 -7.77 -5.06 11.77
C ALA A 25 -8.52 -3.94 11.04
N ASP A 26 -8.34 -2.73 11.55
CA ASP A 26 -8.93 -1.50 11.01
C ASP A 26 -8.16 -1.07 9.77
N TRP A 27 -8.90 -0.75 8.72
CA TRP A 27 -8.40 -0.39 7.39
C TRP A 27 -8.50 1.11 7.12
N SER A 28 -9.12 1.87 8.03
CA SER A 28 -9.36 3.30 7.86
C SER A 28 -8.06 4.10 7.73
N PHE A 29 -8.19 5.33 7.21
CA PHE A 29 -7.07 6.26 7.15
C PHE A 29 -6.48 6.53 8.55
N GLU A 30 -7.32 6.79 9.56
CA GLU A 30 -6.86 7.09 10.92
C GLU A 30 -6.10 5.92 11.55
N ALA A 31 -6.51 4.68 11.28
CA ALA A 31 -5.76 3.51 11.71
C ALA A 31 -4.39 3.43 11.02
N ASN A 32 -4.36 3.58 9.70
CA ASN A 32 -3.12 3.54 8.93
C ASN A 32 -2.14 4.67 9.29
N LYS A 33 -2.65 5.86 9.65
CA LYS A 33 -1.87 6.95 10.24
C LYS A 33 -1.22 6.54 11.56
N ARG A 34 -1.97 5.92 12.48
CA ARG A 34 -1.40 5.40 13.73
C ARG A 34 -0.35 4.32 13.48
N TYR A 35 -0.63 3.39 12.56
CA TYR A 35 0.29 2.27 12.27
C TYR A 35 1.60 2.73 11.65
N ILE A 36 1.57 3.66 10.69
CA ILE A 36 2.79 4.12 10.03
C ILE A 36 3.68 4.94 10.98
N GLN A 37 3.08 5.75 11.84
CA GLN A 37 3.80 6.50 12.86
C GLN A 37 4.43 5.55 13.90
N ALA A 38 3.70 4.53 14.33
CA ALA A 38 4.24 3.50 15.22
C ALA A 38 5.42 2.74 14.57
N ALA A 39 5.29 2.36 13.30
CA ALA A 39 6.35 1.68 12.56
C ALA A 39 7.59 2.56 12.37
N GLU A 40 7.40 3.84 12.00
CA GLU A 40 8.49 4.82 11.88
C GLU A 40 9.23 5.00 13.22
N ASN A 41 8.48 5.14 14.32
CA ASN A 41 9.06 5.27 15.67
C ASN A 41 9.80 3.99 16.11
N ALA A 42 9.36 2.82 15.65
CA ALA A 42 10.03 1.55 15.89
C ALA A 42 11.25 1.31 14.96
N GLY A 43 11.57 2.26 14.06
CA GLY A 43 12.75 2.21 13.21
C GLY A 43 12.56 1.48 11.87
N PHE A 44 11.32 1.15 11.48
CA PHE A 44 11.05 0.62 10.15
C PHE A 44 11.45 1.62 9.06
N LYS A 45 12.14 1.13 8.04
CA LYS A 45 12.66 1.96 6.95
C LYS A 45 11.67 2.11 5.80
N TYR A 46 10.76 1.16 5.64
CA TYR A 46 9.80 1.16 4.54
C TYR A 46 8.39 0.79 5.01
N ALA A 47 7.41 1.49 4.46
CA ALA A 47 6.00 1.14 4.51
C ALA A 47 5.59 0.64 3.13
N PHE A 48 5.06 -0.58 3.06
CA PHE A 48 4.66 -1.22 1.81
C PHE A 48 3.14 -1.17 1.62
N PHE A 49 2.69 -0.49 0.56
CA PHE A 49 1.29 -0.31 0.22
C PHE A 49 0.88 -1.26 -0.90
N LEU A 50 -0.05 -2.17 -0.61
CA LEU A 50 -0.52 -3.17 -1.58
C LEU A 50 -1.68 -2.63 -2.41
N SER A 51 -1.60 -2.74 -3.74
CA SER A 51 -2.73 -2.49 -4.63
C SER A 51 -3.55 -3.75 -4.79
N ARG A 52 -4.75 -3.72 -4.23
CA ARG A 52 -5.74 -4.79 -4.40
C ARG A 52 -7.02 -4.18 -4.95
N PHE A 53 -7.48 -4.71 -6.09
CA PHE A 53 -8.70 -4.26 -6.78
C PHE A 53 -9.83 -5.28 -6.69
N PHE A 54 -9.51 -6.53 -6.36
CA PHE A 54 -10.46 -7.63 -6.29
C PHE A 54 -10.26 -8.36 -4.97
N SER A 55 -11.36 -8.60 -4.25
CA SER A 55 -11.38 -9.41 -3.03
C SER A 55 -12.00 -10.76 -3.35
N GLU A 56 -11.29 -11.85 -3.08
CA GLU A 56 -11.85 -13.21 -3.14
C GLU A 56 -12.33 -13.67 -1.75
N ASP A 57 -11.77 -13.15 -0.64
CA ASP A 57 -11.81 -13.83 0.67
C ASP A 57 -12.01 -12.90 1.91
N GLY A 58 -13.02 -12.02 1.90
CA GLY A 58 -13.47 -11.34 3.13
C GLY A 58 -12.69 -10.09 3.56
N GLY A 59 -12.12 -9.36 2.60
CA GLY A 59 -11.66 -7.98 2.79
C GLY A 59 -12.52 -7.04 1.95
N GLU A 60 -13.68 -6.64 2.47
CA GLU A 60 -14.69 -5.88 1.74
C GLU A 60 -14.28 -4.44 1.47
N ASN A 61 -13.55 -3.83 2.41
CA ASN A 61 -13.10 -2.45 2.27
C ASN A 61 -11.60 -2.39 2.03
N GLN A 62 -11.20 -1.61 1.03
CA GLN A 62 -9.82 -1.50 0.57
C GLN A 62 -9.51 -0.06 0.18
N LEU A 63 -8.38 0.46 0.63
CA LEU A 63 -7.86 1.75 0.19
C LEU A 63 -6.88 1.55 -0.97
N GLU A 64 -6.93 2.47 -1.93
CA GLU A 64 -5.97 2.50 -3.04
C GLU A 64 -4.58 2.85 -2.51
N ALA A 65 -3.57 2.10 -2.93
CA ALA A 65 -2.21 2.13 -2.39
C ALA A 65 -1.52 3.47 -2.58
N LEU A 66 -1.60 4.03 -3.79
CA LEU A 66 -0.88 5.26 -4.15
C LEU A 66 -1.53 6.48 -3.49
N ALA A 67 -2.85 6.53 -3.46
CA ALA A 67 -3.62 7.55 -2.75
C ALA A 67 -3.37 7.50 -1.23
N LEU A 68 -3.36 6.30 -0.62
CA LEU A 68 -3.08 6.15 0.80
C LEU A 68 -1.63 6.52 1.15
N ALA A 69 -0.66 6.17 0.31
CA ALA A 69 0.72 6.59 0.51
C ALA A 69 0.85 8.12 0.46
N ALA A 70 0.21 8.76 -0.52
CA ALA A 70 0.21 10.23 -0.65
C ALA A 70 -0.44 10.92 0.57
N SER A 71 -1.52 10.38 1.11
CA SER A 71 -2.18 10.95 2.30
C SER A 71 -1.38 10.75 3.59
N LEU A 72 -0.55 9.70 3.67
CA LEU A 72 0.33 9.44 4.82
C LEU A 72 1.71 10.09 4.73
N ALA A 73 2.11 10.56 3.55
CA ALA A 73 3.36 11.27 3.35
C ALA A 73 3.57 12.47 4.30
N PRO A 74 2.61 13.41 4.47
CA PRO A 74 2.83 14.58 5.33
C PRO A 74 2.83 14.28 6.83
N VAL A 75 2.39 13.11 7.26
CA VAL A 75 2.32 12.71 8.68
C VAL A 75 3.46 11.79 9.11
N THR A 76 4.48 11.64 8.26
CA THR A 76 5.70 10.85 8.46
C THR A 76 6.93 11.65 8.04
N ARG A 77 8.12 11.29 8.54
CA ARG A 77 9.35 12.08 8.30
C ARG A 77 10.45 11.33 7.56
N ASN A 78 10.62 10.04 7.84
CA ASN A 78 11.81 9.26 7.44
C ASN A 78 11.46 7.95 6.74
N ILE A 79 10.30 7.36 7.03
CA ILE A 79 9.88 6.08 6.47
C ILE A 79 9.60 6.23 4.97
N ARG A 80 10.17 5.33 4.16
CA ARG A 80 9.97 5.31 2.71
C ARG A 80 8.63 4.70 2.35
N LEU A 81 7.95 5.27 1.36
CA LEU A 81 6.58 4.94 0.99
C LEU A 81 6.61 4.17 -0.33
N VAL A 82 6.53 2.84 -0.25
CA VAL A 82 6.65 1.96 -1.42
C VAL A 82 5.28 1.48 -1.86
N THR A 83 4.81 1.98 -3.01
CA THR A 83 3.48 1.64 -3.54
C THR A 83 3.58 0.53 -4.56
N GLN A 84 2.69 -0.47 -4.45
CA GLN A 84 2.58 -1.47 -5.49
C GLN A 84 1.88 -0.88 -6.72
N VAL A 85 2.33 -1.24 -7.91
CA VAL A 85 1.69 -0.89 -9.17
C VAL A 85 1.52 -2.15 -9.99
N LEU A 86 0.28 -2.39 -10.44
CA LEU A 86 -0.05 -3.50 -11.33
C LEU A 86 0.11 -3.03 -12.78
N SER A 87 1.17 -3.47 -13.45
CA SER A 87 1.53 -2.97 -14.79
C SER A 87 0.44 -3.16 -15.84
N GLY A 88 -0.41 -4.17 -15.68
CA GLY A 88 -1.55 -4.42 -16.56
C GLY A 88 -2.81 -3.58 -16.29
N LEU A 89 -2.87 -2.79 -15.22
CA LEU A 89 -4.03 -1.93 -14.90
C LEU A 89 -3.77 -0.44 -15.07
N TRP A 90 -2.51 -0.03 -14.97
CA TRP A 90 -2.17 1.38 -14.91
C TRP A 90 -1.44 1.83 -16.16
N HIS A 91 -1.83 2.99 -16.70
CA HIS A 91 -1.04 3.63 -17.75
C HIS A 91 0.29 4.14 -17.17
N PRO A 92 1.44 3.82 -17.78
CA PRO A 92 2.76 4.13 -17.21
C PRO A 92 2.97 5.63 -17.00
N GLY A 93 2.50 6.47 -17.92
CA GLY A 93 2.58 7.93 -17.77
C GLY A 93 1.79 8.48 -16.58
N VAL A 94 0.65 7.87 -16.24
CA VAL A 94 -0.18 8.29 -15.09
C VAL A 94 0.53 7.91 -13.80
N VAL A 95 1.05 6.69 -13.72
CA VAL A 95 1.81 6.22 -12.55
C VAL A 95 3.07 7.04 -12.35
N ALA A 96 3.82 7.33 -13.41
CA ALA A 96 5.02 8.16 -13.33
C ALA A 96 4.69 9.54 -12.75
N LYS A 97 3.64 10.20 -13.24
CA LYS A 97 3.21 11.51 -12.72
C LYS A 97 2.81 11.42 -11.24
N ALA A 98 2.04 10.40 -10.87
CA ALA A 98 1.57 10.22 -9.51
C ALA A 98 2.72 9.91 -8.52
N LEU A 99 3.71 9.12 -8.95
CA LEU A 99 4.92 8.86 -8.17
C LEU A 99 5.80 10.09 -8.03
N SER A 100 5.97 10.90 -9.08
CA SER A 100 6.67 12.18 -8.96
C SER A 100 5.98 13.13 -7.96
N THR A 101 4.64 13.13 -7.92
CA THR A 101 3.90 13.88 -6.91
C THR A 101 4.12 13.32 -5.50
N LEU A 102 4.08 12.00 -5.32
CA LEU A 102 4.37 11.36 -4.04
C LEU A 102 5.80 11.67 -3.57
N ASP A 103 6.77 11.63 -4.48
CA ASP A 103 8.16 11.93 -4.19
C ASP A 103 8.34 13.37 -3.69
N HIS A 104 7.70 14.32 -4.37
CA HIS A 104 7.71 15.73 -3.98
C HIS A 104 7.09 15.95 -2.59
N ILE A 105 5.88 15.42 -2.34
CA ILE A 105 5.18 15.59 -1.05
C ILE A 105 5.94 14.89 0.09
N SER A 106 6.58 13.77 -0.20
CA SER A 106 7.32 12.98 0.79
C SER A 106 8.78 13.42 0.96
N SER A 107 9.28 14.38 0.19
CA SER A 107 10.68 14.82 0.18
C SER A 107 11.66 13.69 -0.17
N GLY A 108 11.45 13.00 -1.29
CA GLY A 108 12.39 11.99 -1.80
C GLY A 108 12.20 10.59 -1.21
N ARG A 109 11.04 10.30 -0.61
CA ARG A 109 10.77 9.02 0.09
C ARG A 109 9.90 8.05 -0.72
N ALA A 110 9.53 8.40 -1.95
CA ALA A 110 8.68 7.54 -2.78
C ALA A 110 9.44 6.32 -3.30
N GLY A 111 8.72 5.20 -3.43
CA GLY A 111 9.20 3.99 -4.08
C GLY A 111 8.07 3.25 -4.77
N ILE A 112 8.42 2.38 -5.71
CA ILE A 112 7.47 1.57 -6.47
C ILE A 112 7.84 0.09 -6.37
N ASN A 113 6.84 -0.76 -6.20
CA ASN A 113 6.93 -2.20 -6.44
C ASN A 113 6.08 -2.57 -7.67
N LEU A 114 6.75 -2.89 -8.76
CA LEU A 114 6.10 -3.30 -10.01
C LEU A 114 5.72 -4.77 -9.96
N ALA A 115 4.43 -5.05 -10.12
CA ALA A 115 3.92 -6.42 -10.23
C ALA A 115 3.12 -6.59 -11.53
N SER A 116 3.26 -7.76 -12.16
CA SER A 116 2.51 -8.11 -13.38
C SER A 116 1.04 -8.43 -13.10
N GLY A 117 0.70 -8.79 -11.85
CA GLY A 117 -0.65 -9.15 -11.41
C GLY A 117 -1.13 -10.47 -12.01
N SER A 118 -0.77 -11.59 -11.38
CA SER A 118 -1.17 -12.93 -11.81
C SER A 118 -2.47 -13.38 -11.12
N SER A 119 -3.60 -13.25 -11.81
CA SER A 119 -4.83 -13.95 -11.45
C SER A 119 -5.43 -14.52 -12.73
N ARG A 120 -5.57 -15.85 -12.86
CA ARG A 120 -6.23 -16.48 -14.04
C ARG A 120 -7.67 -15.97 -14.21
N LEU A 121 -8.33 -15.54 -13.14
CA LEU A 121 -9.67 -14.96 -13.15
C LEU A 121 -9.77 -13.62 -13.93
N ARG A 122 -8.65 -12.91 -14.15
CA ARG A 122 -8.62 -11.57 -14.77
C ARG A 122 -8.80 -11.55 -16.29
N ARG A 123 -8.42 -12.59 -17.02
CA ARG A 123 -8.44 -12.55 -18.50
C ARG A 123 -9.85 -12.67 -19.11
N ARG A 124 -10.86 -13.06 -18.32
CA ARG A 124 -12.22 -13.34 -18.82
C ARG A 124 -13.27 -12.25 -18.55
N ARG A 125 -12.99 -11.27 -17.68
CA ARG A 125 -13.98 -10.22 -17.31
C ARG A 125 -13.64 -8.80 -17.80
N ILE A 126 -12.50 -8.62 -18.47
CA ILE A 126 -12.08 -7.35 -19.07
C ILE A 126 -11.96 -7.50 -20.61
N LYS A 127 -12.81 -8.35 -21.19
CA LYS A 127 -13.05 -8.42 -22.63
C LYS A 127 -14.54 -8.23 -22.85
#